data_AF-A0A974GYW7-F1
#
_entry.id   AF-A0A974GYW7-F1
#
_cell.length_a   1.000
_cell.length_b   1.000
_cell.length_c   1.000
_cell.angle_alpha   90.00
_cell.angle_beta   90.00
_cell.angle_gamma   90.00
#
_symmetry.space_group_name_H-M   'P 1'
#
loop_
_entity.id
_entity.type
_entity.pdbx_description
1 polymer ?
#
loop_
_entity_poly.entity_id
_entity_poly.type
_entity_poly.pdbx_seq_one_letter_code
_entity_poly.pdbx_strand_id
1 'polypeptide(L)'
;HTFLGSSAYSSDELEVFLKSLSDICSEYIKGKLKSESDYDETYGLELLNLINLVCDGNKDFQITSDAELDLKLFILGNAVGDFQQMHKEFVKKNDPLICLGEMKPKYCKSFQYLFLEKDESWERAKHFCDFWLKPALIEQLNRKLGYEIVDHILENSESNHYRTRGYFQFTVMKTLLEKSNFSDYLEYISDYETFVKKWIDNCILEKCDFHHLQSIILSNITKKIKRFLNEPRTFPFQKVSDFLEHLKKGLRTDLVLSDDMDLFCLKDEANIKEFVGNLEKSLSDTEAEIISEMKA
;
A
#
# COMPACT_ATOMS: atom_id res chain seq x y z
N HIS A 1 10.31 14.86 37.26
CA HIS A 1 11.75 14.55 37.16
C HIS A 1 12.38 15.58 36.26
N THR A 2 13.28 16.38 36.83
CA THR A 2 13.90 17.53 36.19
C THR A 2 15.04 17.03 35.31
N PHE A 3 14.80 16.99 34.01
CA PHE A 3 15.86 17.00 33.00
C PHE A 3 16.65 18.31 33.20
N LEU A 4 17.97 18.29 33.03
CA LEU A 4 18.91 19.42 33.02
C LEU A 4 19.72 19.65 34.31
N GLY A 5 20.98 19.21 34.23
CA GLY A 5 22.09 19.91 34.83
C GLY A 5 22.33 21.25 34.11
N SER A 6 22.71 22.26 34.88
CA SER A 6 22.83 23.66 34.50
C SER A 6 23.86 23.93 33.39
N SER A 7 23.40 24.18 32.16
CA SER A 7 23.99 25.13 31.21
C SER A 7 22.93 25.55 30.18
N ALA A 8 22.74 26.86 30.01
CA ALA A 8 21.65 27.45 29.23
C ALA A 8 21.84 27.26 27.71
N TYR A 9 21.08 26.34 27.12
CA TYR A 9 20.79 26.33 25.68
C TYR A 9 19.33 26.75 25.48
N SER A 10 19.01 27.36 24.34
CA SER A 10 17.62 27.66 24.01
C SER A 10 16.86 26.34 23.77
N SER A 11 15.64 26.23 24.28
CA SER A 11 14.77 25.05 24.07
C SER A 11 14.69 24.65 22.59
N ASP A 12 14.79 25.64 21.70
CA ASP A 12 14.70 25.51 20.25
C ASP A 12 15.90 24.73 19.65
N GLU A 13 17.12 24.90 20.16
CA GLU A 13 18.32 24.21 19.63
C GLU A 13 18.32 22.72 19.97
N LEU A 14 17.86 22.36 21.17
CA LEU A 14 17.72 20.97 21.60
C LEU A 14 16.61 20.27 20.81
N GLU A 15 15.49 20.95 20.58
CA GLU A 15 14.38 20.41 19.78
C GLU A 15 14.82 20.14 18.33
N VAL A 16 15.59 21.06 17.73
CA VAL A 16 16.17 20.87 16.39
C VAL A 16 17.12 19.67 16.35
N PHE A 17 17.97 19.49 17.37
CA PHE A 17 18.86 18.33 17.47
C PHE A 17 18.08 17.01 17.56
N LEU A 18 17.11 16.93 18.48
CA LEU A 18 16.28 15.74 18.67
C LEU A 18 15.49 15.38 17.41
N LYS A 19 14.98 16.40 16.72
CA LYS A 19 14.29 16.23 15.45
C LYS A 19 15.22 15.67 14.38
N SER A 20 16.43 16.22 14.25
CA SER A 20 17.43 15.73 13.30
C SER A 20 17.84 14.27 13.58
N LEU A 21 18.10 13.91 14.84
CA LEU A 21 18.41 12.55 15.24
C LEU A 21 17.26 11.58 14.90
N SER A 22 16.02 11.98 15.23
CA SER A 22 14.83 11.19 14.92
C SER A 22 14.65 10.99 13.43
N ASP A 23 14.89 12.02 12.62
CA ASP A 23 14.76 11.95 11.16
C ASP A 23 15.81 11.00 10.56
N ILE A 24 17.08 11.11 10.98
CA ILE A 24 18.18 10.21 10.55
C ILE A 24 17.86 8.75 10.88
N CYS A 25 17.44 8.47 12.12
CA CYS A 25 17.08 7.13 12.55
C CYS A 25 15.88 6.59 11.77
N SER A 26 14.87 7.44 11.55
CA SER A 26 13.69 7.09 10.77
C SER A 26 14.02 6.79 9.31
N GLU A 27 14.94 7.53 8.70
CA GLU A 27 15.41 7.26 7.34
C GLU A 27 16.14 5.93 7.24
N TYR A 28 17.01 5.62 8.21
CA TYR A 28 17.68 4.32 8.27
C TYR A 28 16.68 3.17 8.40
N ILE A 29 15.72 3.24 9.34
CA ILE A 29 14.69 2.20 9.53
C ILE A 29 13.88 2.04 8.24
N LYS A 30 13.39 3.14 7.66
CA LYS A 30 12.66 3.11 6.38
C LYS A 30 13.50 2.52 5.24
N GLY A 31 14.80 2.77 5.24
CA GLY A 31 15.73 2.17 4.29
C GLY A 31 15.78 0.65 4.40
N LYS A 32 15.88 0.12 5.63
CA LYS A 32 15.85 -1.33 5.89
C LYS A 32 14.49 -1.95 5.59
N LEU A 33 13.38 -1.32 5.98
CA LEU A 33 12.03 -1.80 5.69
C LEU A 33 11.72 -1.89 4.20
N LYS A 34 12.37 -1.06 3.37
CA LYS A 34 12.25 -1.14 1.90
C LYS A 34 13.07 -2.26 1.28
N SER A 35 13.99 -2.88 2.03
CA SER A 35 14.71 -4.05 1.55
C SER A 35 13.78 -5.26 1.56
N GLU A 36 13.76 -6.05 0.49
CA GLU A 36 12.97 -7.30 0.44
C GLU A 36 13.61 -8.45 1.24
N SER A 37 14.53 -8.14 2.16
CA SER A 37 15.24 -9.09 3.02
C SER A 37 14.56 -9.26 4.37
N ASP A 38 14.94 -10.32 5.08
CA ASP A 38 14.54 -10.53 6.46
C ASP A 38 15.18 -9.49 7.40
N TYR A 39 14.64 -9.38 8.61
CA TYR A 39 15.33 -8.76 9.73
C TYR A 39 16.68 -9.45 9.97
N ASP A 40 17.72 -8.63 10.13
CA ASP A 40 19.03 -9.07 10.55
C ASP A 40 19.31 -8.53 11.96
N GLU A 41 19.88 -9.37 12.83
CA GLU A 41 20.20 -8.98 14.22
C GLU A 41 21.14 -7.78 14.31
N THR A 42 21.95 -7.52 13.27
CA THR A 42 22.84 -6.36 13.19
C THR A 42 22.07 -5.04 13.06
N TYR A 43 20.82 -5.01 12.61
CA TYR A 43 20.10 -3.75 12.38
C TYR A 43 19.90 -2.93 13.65
N GLY A 44 19.67 -3.60 14.78
CA GLY A 44 19.58 -2.93 16.08
C GLY A 44 20.93 -2.33 16.52
N LEU A 45 22.02 -3.04 16.24
CA LEU A 45 23.37 -2.57 16.54
C LEU A 45 23.79 -1.40 15.64
N GLU A 46 23.48 -1.47 14.35
CA GLU A 46 23.69 -0.39 13.38
C GLU A 46 22.93 0.88 13.80
N LEU A 47 21.66 0.74 14.19
CA LEU A 47 20.86 1.85 14.69
C LEU A 47 21.42 2.43 16.00
N LEU A 48 21.84 1.57 16.93
CA LEU A 48 22.50 2.01 18.16
C LEU A 48 23.79 2.78 17.88
N ASN A 49 24.61 2.30 16.95
CA ASN A 49 25.84 2.97 16.53
C ASN A 49 25.57 4.32 15.86
N LEU A 50 24.49 4.42 15.07
CA LEU A 50 24.05 5.67 14.46
C LEU A 50 23.68 6.72 15.52
N ILE A 51 22.94 6.30 16.57
CA ILE A 51 22.59 7.17 17.70
C ILE A 51 23.87 7.64 18.41
N ASN A 52 24.77 6.71 18.75
CA ASN A 52 26.05 7.03 19.39
C ASN A 52 26.84 8.07 18.58
N LEU A 53 26.96 7.86 17.26
CA LEU A 53 27.70 8.76 16.38
C LEU A 53 27.14 10.20 16.38
N VAL A 54 25.82 10.33 16.36
CA VAL A 54 25.15 11.65 16.35
C VAL A 54 25.28 12.33 17.71
N CYS A 55 25.16 11.58 18.82
CA CYS A 55 25.37 12.10 20.17
C CYS A 55 26.83 12.53 20.40
N ASP A 56 27.80 11.71 20.00
CA ASP A 56 29.24 11.99 20.17
C ASP A 56 29.75 13.15 19.30
N GLY A 57 29.13 13.36 18.13
CA GLY A 57 29.46 14.44 17.21
C GLY A 57 28.97 15.82 17.65
N ASN A 58 27.98 15.87 18.56
CA ASN A 58 27.33 17.10 19.02
C ASN A 58 27.69 17.40 20.49
N LYS A 59 29.00 17.41 20.80
CA LYS A 59 29.55 17.69 22.15
C LYS A 59 29.16 19.04 22.72
N ASP A 60 28.64 19.94 21.87
CA ASP A 60 28.13 21.24 22.27
C ASP A 60 26.88 21.12 23.15
N PHE A 61 26.11 20.02 23.05
CA PHE A 61 25.02 19.72 23.97
C PHE A 61 25.53 18.76 25.04
N GLN A 62 25.64 19.20 26.30
CA GLN A 62 25.95 18.33 27.43
C GLN A 62 24.77 17.41 27.77
N ILE A 63 24.46 16.46 26.88
CA ILE A 63 23.45 15.43 27.11
C ILE A 63 23.94 14.56 28.27
N THR A 64 23.11 14.41 29.30
CA THR A 64 23.44 13.54 30.43
C THR A 64 23.38 12.08 29.99
N SER A 65 24.15 11.21 30.65
CA SER A 65 24.13 9.76 30.39
C SER A 65 22.71 9.18 30.46
N ASP A 66 21.88 9.69 31.37
CA ASP A 66 20.50 9.23 31.55
C ASP A 66 19.62 9.64 30.37
N ALA A 67 19.76 10.88 29.88
CA ALA A 67 19.00 11.36 28.72
C ALA A 67 19.42 10.63 27.43
N GLU A 68 20.72 10.34 27.28
CA GLU A 68 21.23 9.57 26.16
C GLU A 68 20.70 8.12 26.18
N LEU A 69 20.65 7.50 27.36
CA LEU A 69 20.05 6.17 27.54
C LEU A 69 18.56 6.18 27.20
N ASP A 70 17.80 7.16 27.68
CA ASP A 70 16.37 7.31 27.38
C ASP A 70 16.13 7.46 25.87
N LEU A 71 16.95 8.25 25.17
CA LEU A 71 16.86 8.41 23.71
C LEU A 71 17.12 7.11 22.97
N LYS A 72 18.15 6.35 23.38
CA LYS A 72 18.46 5.03 22.80
C LYS A 72 17.29 4.08 22.98
N LEU A 73 16.74 4.01 24.19
CA LEU A 73 15.59 3.15 24.49
C LEU A 73 14.35 3.55 23.71
N PHE A 74 14.07 4.85 23.59
CA PHE A 74 12.93 5.35 22.83
C PHE A 74 13.03 5.00 21.35
N ILE A 75 14.16 5.27 20.72
CA ILE A 75 14.37 5.02 19.28
C ILE A 75 14.38 3.51 18.98
N LEU A 76 15.15 2.74 19.75
CA LEU A 76 15.19 1.28 19.58
C LEU A 76 13.84 0.64 19.88
N GLY A 77 13.13 1.10 20.92
CA GLY A 77 11.80 0.62 21.27
C GLY A 77 10.79 0.84 20.15
N ASN A 78 10.80 2.00 19.50
CA ASN A 78 9.97 2.28 18.33
C ASN A 78 10.35 1.39 17.14
N ALA A 79 11.64 1.16 16.91
CA ALA A 79 12.14 0.34 15.80
C ALA A 79 11.78 -1.17 15.93
N VAL A 80 11.58 -1.68 17.16
CA VAL A 80 11.24 -3.10 17.38
C VAL A 80 9.96 -3.49 16.65
N GLY A 81 8.92 -2.65 16.70
CA GLY A 81 7.65 -2.95 16.03
C GLY A 81 7.83 -3.07 14.51
N ASP A 82 8.58 -2.14 13.94
CA ASP A 82 8.90 -2.11 12.51
C ASP A 82 9.70 -3.35 12.06
N PHE A 83 10.76 -3.69 12.79
CA PHE A 83 11.58 -4.86 12.47
C PHE A 83 10.87 -6.19 12.69
N GLN A 84 10.00 -6.28 13.70
CA GLN A 84 9.14 -7.45 13.87
C GLN A 84 8.16 -7.61 12.72
N GLN A 85 7.59 -6.51 12.22
CA GLN A 85 6.69 -6.54 11.07
C GLN A 85 7.44 -6.98 9.81
N MET A 86 8.64 -6.43 9.58
CA MET A 86 9.54 -6.85 8.50
C MET A 86 9.79 -8.36 8.50
N HIS A 87 10.15 -8.93 9.67
CA HIS A 87 10.37 -10.38 9.79
C HIS A 87 9.10 -11.20 9.50
N LYS A 88 7.96 -10.80 10.06
CA LYS A 88 6.67 -11.50 9.84
C LYS A 88 6.28 -11.50 8.36
N GLU A 89 6.46 -10.37 7.68
CA GLU A 89 6.19 -10.25 6.24
C GLU A 89 7.15 -11.12 5.42
N PHE A 90 8.43 -11.14 5.78
CA PHE A 90 9.41 -12.02 5.14
C PHE A 90 9.07 -13.50 5.31
N VAL A 91 8.77 -13.95 6.53
CA VAL A 91 8.36 -15.34 6.81
C VAL A 91 7.08 -15.67 6.07
N LYS A 92 6.06 -14.80 6.07
CA LYS A 92 4.82 -15.06 5.34
C LYS A 92 5.06 -15.24 3.83
N LYS A 93 5.96 -14.46 3.24
CA LYS A 93 6.29 -14.51 1.80
C LYS A 93 7.17 -15.69 1.42
N ASN A 94 8.00 -16.20 2.34
CA ASN A 94 9.08 -17.15 2.02
C ASN A 94 8.98 -18.50 2.74
N ASP A 95 8.16 -18.64 3.79
CA ASP A 95 7.95 -19.92 4.46
C ASP A 95 7.24 -20.90 3.53
N PRO A 96 7.87 -22.03 3.15
CA PRO A 96 7.30 -22.93 2.15
C PRO A 96 5.95 -23.54 2.57
N LEU A 97 5.73 -23.73 3.87
CA LEU A 97 4.52 -24.36 4.39
C LEU A 97 3.35 -23.37 4.37
N ILE A 98 3.60 -22.11 4.72
CA ILE A 98 2.62 -21.01 4.59
C ILE A 98 2.28 -20.81 3.11
N CYS A 99 3.29 -20.64 2.25
CA CYS A 99 3.07 -20.42 0.82
C CYS A 99 2.30 -21.57 0.16
N LEU A 100 2.69 -22.83 0.44
CA LEU A 100 1.97 -23.99 -0.07
C LEU A 100 0.54 -24.06 0.46
N GLY A 101 0.33 -23.71 1.73
CA GLY A 101 -0.98 -23.61 2.34
C GLY A 101 -1.89 -22.59 1.63
N GLU A 102 -1.36 -21.40 1.33
CA GLU A 102 -2.08 -20.33 0.62
C GLU A 102 -2.36 -20.69 -0.83
N MET A 103 -1.45 -21.41 -1.51
CA MET A 103 -1.64 -21.83 -2.90
C MET A 103 -2.52 -23.08 -3.04
N LYS A 104 -2.63 -23.92 -2.01
CA LYS A 104 -3.37 -25.20 -2.05
C LYS A 104 -4.79 -25.09 -2.61
N PRO A 105 -5.63 -24.09 -2.23
CA PRO A 105 -6.97 -23.94 -2.82
C PRO A 105 -6.92 -23.68 -4.33
N LYS A 106 -5.97 -22.84 -4.80
CA LYS A 106 -5.77 -22.56 -6.22
C LYS A 106 -5.33 -23.83 -6.95
N TYR A 107 -4.32 -24.54 -6.45
CA TYR A 107 -3.86 -25.81 -7.03
C TYR A 107 -4.99 -26.85 -7.11
N CYS A 108 -5.75 -27.01 -6.03
CA CYS A 108 -6.85 -27.98 -5.99
C CYS A 108 -7.94 -27.65 -7.01
N LYS A 109 -8.34 -26.37 -7.13
CA LYS A 109 -9.34 -25.95 -8.11
C LYS A 109 -8.82 -26.05 -9.56
N SER A 110 -7.59 -25.62 -9.82
CA SER A 110 -6.95 -25.82 -11.13
C SER A 110 -6.88 -27.31 -11.50
N PHE A 111 -6.53 -28.18 -10.55
CA PHE A 111 -6.50 -29.62 -10.78
C PHE A 111 -7.89 -30.20 -11.07
N GLN A 112 -8.91 -29.83 -10.29
CA GLN A 112 -10.30 -30.23 -10.54
C GLN A 112 -10.77 -29.78 -11.92
N TYR A 113 -10.45 -28.55 -12.30
CA TYR A 113 -10.78 -27.98 -13.59
C TYR A 113 -10.16 -28.80 -14.74
N LEU A 114 -8.86 -29.13 -14.63
CA LEU A 114 -8.15 -29.93 -15.63
C LEU A 114 -8.70 -31.36 -15.74
N PHE A 115 -9.04 -31.98 -14.62
CA PHE A 115 -9.46 -33.38 -14.58
C PHE A 115 -10.91 -33.60 -15.02
N LEU A 116 -11.78 -32.60 -14.81
CA LEU A 116 -13.20 -32.71 -15.18
C LEU A 116 -13.47 -32.48 -16.67
N GLU A 117 -12.43 -32.34 -17.52
CA GLU A 117 -12.51 -32.12 -18.97
C GLU A 117 -13.56 -31.07 -19.38
N LYS A 118 -13.77 -30.04 -18.55
CA LYS A 118 -14.73 -28.96 -18.82
C LYS A 118 -14.21 -27.96 -19.85
N ASP A 119 -13.58 -28.45 -20.90
CA ASP A 119 -12.71 -27.67 -21.78
C ASP A 119 -13.50 -26.87 -22.83
N GLU A 120 -14.51 -26.13 -22.37
CA GLU A 120 -15.00 -24.98 -23.11
C GLU A 120 -14.04 -23.82 -22.86
N SER A 121 -13.48 -23.25 -23.92
CA SER A 121 -12.60 -22.06 -23.90
C SER A 121 -13.15 -20.92 -23.02
N TRP A 122 -14.47 -20.85 -22.87
CA TRP A 122 -15.18 -19.96 -21.96
C TRP A 122 -14.88 -20.20 -20.47
N GLU A 123 -15.04 -21.42 -19.96
CA GLU A 123 -14.81 -21.70 -18.54
C GLU A 123 -13.34 -21.48 -18.17
N ARG A 124 -12.43 -21.73 -19.13
CA ARG A 124 -11.00 -21.53 -18.96
C ARG A 124 -10.66 -20.04 -18.81
N ALA A 125 -11.26 -19.21 -19.65
CA ALA A 125 -11.14 -17.75 -19.55
C ALA A 125 -11.71 -17.22 -18.22
N LYS A 126 -12.85 -17.76 -17.78
CA LYS A 126 -13.45 -17.42 -16.49
C LYS A 126 -12.54 -17.79 -15.32
N HIS A 127 -12.01 -19.00 -15.32
CA HIS A 127 -11.07 -19.46 -14.30
C HIS A 127 -9.83 -18.55 -14.25
N PHE A 128 -9.31 -18.12 -15.40
CA PHE A 128 -8.21 -17.17 -15.45
C PHE A 128 -8.56 -15.84 -14.76
N CYS A 129 -9.74 -15.30 -15.06
CA CYS A 129 -10.22 -14.07 -14.44
C CYS A 129 -10.33 -14.22 -12.92
N ASP A 130 -10.98 -15.27 -12.43
CA ASP A 130 -11.28 -15.44 -11.00
C ASP A 130 -10.01 -15.54 -10.14
N PHE A 131 -8.97 -16.23 -10.62
CA PHE A 131 -7.77 -16.53 -9.82
C PHE A 131 -6.61 -15.55 -9.99
N TRP A 132 -6.56 -14.82 -11.11
CA TRP A 132 -5.41 -13.97 -11.43
C TRP A 132 -5.80 -12.54 -11.80
N LEU A 133 -6.82 -12.32 -12.64
CA LEU A 133 -7.20 -10.93 -12.97
C LEU A 133 -8.00 -10.27 -11.84
N LYS A 134 -9.01 -10.92 -11.27
CA LYS A 134 -9.84 -10.35 -10.20
C LYS A 134 -8.99 -9.90 -9.00
N PRO A 135 -8.07 -10.72 -8.45
CA PRO A 135 -7.21 -10.27 -7.35
C PRO A 135 -6.29 -9.11 -7.75
N ALA A 136 -5.67 -9.19 -8.93
CA ALA A 136 -4.79 -8.14 -9.42
C ALA A 136 -5.53 -6.81 -9.66
N LEU A 137 -6.77 -6.87 -10.18
CA LEU A 137 -7.62 -5.70 -10.41
C LEU A 137 -7.98 -5.03 -9.08
N ILE A 138 -8.36 -5.81 -8.06
CA ILE A 138 -8.68 -5.32 -6.73
C ILE A 138 -7.45 -4.67 -6.07
N GLU A 139 -6.28 -5.32 -6.14
CA GLU A 139 -5.04 -4.77 -5.60
C GLU A 139 -4.68 -3.45 -6.28
N GLN A 140 -4.72 -3.42 -7.61
CA GLN A 140 -4.39 -2.22 -8.37
C GLN A 140 -5.39 -1.09 -8.15
N LEU A 141 -6.66 -1.43 -8.02
CA LEU A 141 -7.71 -0.48 -7.63
C LEU A 141 -7.38 0.14 -6.28
N ASN A 142 -7.11 -0.66 -5.25
CA ASN A 142 -6.79 -0.17 -3.92
C ASN A 142 -5.54 0.72 -3.93
N ARG A 143 -4.52 0.36 -4.71
CA ARG A 143 -3.31 1.16 -4.88
C ARG A 143 -3.59 2.53 -5.51
N LYS A 144 -4.50 2.59 -6.48
CA LYS A 144 -4.86 3.83 -7.18
C LYS A 144 -5.87 4.69 -6.43
N LEU A 145 -6.76 4.07 -5.66
CA LEU A 145 -7.86 4.75 -4.99
C LEU A 145 -7.38 5.87 -4.08
N GLY A 146 -6.29 5.67 -3.34
CA GLY A 146 -5.71 6.72 -2.49
C GLY A 146 -5.28 7.96 -3.26
N TYR A 147 -4.62 7.79 -4.42
CA TYR A 147 -4.21 8.91 -5.27
C TYR A 147 -5.42 9.66 -5.83
N GLU A 148 -6.42 8.93 -6.32
CA GLU A 148 -7.63 9.50 -6.91
C GLU A 148 -8.49 10.24 -5.87
N ILE A 149 -8.53 9.78 -4.61
CA ILE A 149 -9.15 10.51 -3.51
C ILE A 149 -8.47 11.86 -3.29
N VAL A 150 -7.14 11.86 -3.26
CA VAL A 150 -6.35 13.09 -3.07
C VAL A 150 -6.60 14.06 -4.22
N ASP A 151 -6.49 13.57 -5.46
CA ASP A 151 -6.71 14.39 -6.65
C ASP A 151 -8.15 14.95 -6.67
N HIS A 152 -9.16 14.13 -6.37
CA HIS A 152 -10.56 14.57 -6.31
C HIS A 152 -10.79 15.67 -5.25
N ILE A 153 -10.17 15.56 -4.08
CA ILE A 153 -10.28 16.58 -3.02
C ILE A 153 -9.58 17.87 -3.43
N LEU A 154 -8.43 17.77 -4.10
CA LEU A 154 -7.63 18.91 -4.56
C LEU A 154 -8.18 19.59 -5.82
N GLU A 155 -8.98 18.90 -6.62
CA GLU A 155 -9.64 19.47 -7.80
C GLU A 155 -10.94 20.20 -7.45
N ASN A 156 -11.54 19.90 -6.29
CA ASN A 156 -12.74 20.59 -5.83
C ASN A 156 -12.46 22.09 -5.56
N SER A 157 -13.48 22.92 -5.72
CA SER A 157 -13.48 24.39 -5.54
C SER A 157 -12.89 24.86 -4.20
N GLU A 158 -12.86 23.99 -3.20
CA GLU A 158 -12.34 24.22 -1.85
C GLU A 158 -10.86 23.82 -1.66
N SER A 159 -10.14 23.47 -2.74
CA SER A 159 -8.75 23.00 -2.69
C SER A 159 -7.80 23.90 -1.90
N ASN A 160 -8.06 25.21 -1.86
CA ASN A 160 -7.28 26.18 -1.10
C ASN A 160 -7.22 25.87 0.41
N HIS A 161 -8.22 25.17 0.96
CA HIS A 161 -8.21 24.74 2.37
C HIS A 161 -7.12 23.72 2.69
N TYR A 162 -6.62 22.99 1.69
CA TYR A 162 -5.65 21.91 1.88
C TYR A 162 -4.24 22.26 1.37
N ARG A 163 -4.08 23.43 0.72
CA ARG A 163 -2.83 23.82 0.04
C ARG A 163 -1.69 24.21 0.98
N THR A 164 -1.98 24.81 2.12
CA THR A 164 -0.96 25.20 3.10
C THR A 164 -1.42 24.90 4.51
N ARG A 165 -0.44 24.67 5.39
CA ARG A 165 -0.68 24.45 6.83
C ARG A 165 -1.54 25.57 7.45
N GLY A 166 -1.26 26.83 7.10
CA GLY A 166 -1.98 27.98 7.66
C GLY A 166 -3.45 28.01 7.23
N TYR A 167 -3.75 27.77 5.95
CA TYR A 167 -5.13 27.70 5.47
C TYR A 167 -5.87 26.51 6.04
N PHE A 168 -5.21 25.35 6.14
CA PHE A 168 -5.79 24.17 6.75
C PHE A 168 -6.20 24.41 8.19
N GLN A 169 -5.28 24.92 9.01
CA GLN A 169 -5.56 25.22 10.41
C GLN A 169 -6.67 26.27 10.55
N PHE A 170 -6.65 27.33 9.72
CA PHE A 170 -7.72 28.32 9.70
C PHE A 170 -9.08 27.69 9.38
N THR A 171 -9.16 26.84 8.37
CA THR A 171 -10.41 26.15 7.99
C THR A 171 -10.92 25.28 9.14
N VAL A 172 -10.06 24.46 9.75
CA VAL A 172 -10.43 23.60 10.88
C VAL A 172 -10.96 24.43 12.06
N MET A 173 -10.25 25.50 12.44
CA MET A 173 -10.67 26.39 13.53
C MET A 173 -11.97 27.13 13.21
N LYS A 174 -12.16 27.54 11.95
CA LYS A 174 -13.41 28.16 11.49
C LYS A 174 -14.58 27.18 11.59
N THR A 175 -14.41 25.91 11.18
CA THR A 175 -15.44 24.87 11.30
C THR A 175 -15.78 24.58 12.77
N LEU A 176 -14.79 24.57 13.67
CA LEU A 176 -15.02 24.45 15.12
C LEU A 176 -15.88 25.61 15.66
N LEU A 177 -15.56 26.84 15.23
CA LEU A 177 -16.32 28.04 15.56
C LEU A 177 -17.78 27.92 15.12
N GLU A 178 -18.01 27.52 13.88
CA GLU A 178 -19.34 27.37 13.29
C GLU A 178 -20.15 26.24 13.93
N LYS A 179 -19.54 25.08 14.23
CA LYS A 179 -20.21 23.95 14.89
C LYS A 179 -20.52 24.22 16.37
N SER A 180 -19.70 25.06 17.03
CA SER A 180 -19.90 25.48 18.43
C SER A 180 -20.12 24.32 19.42
N ASN A 181 -19.44 23.19 19.22
CA ASN A 181 -19.53 22.01 20.09
C ASN A 181 -18.34 21.94 21.06
N PHE A 182 -18.59 22.04 22.37
CA PHE A 182 -17.57 22.02 23.41
C PHE A 182 -16.67 20.77 23.37
N SER A 183 -17.21 19.59 23.06
CA SER A 183 -16.44 18.35 22.98
C SER A 183 -15.40 18.40 21.86
N ASP A 184 -15.75 18.97 20.72
CA ASP A 184 -14.85 19.08 19.57
C ASP A 184 -13.70 20.06 19.87
N TYR A 185 -13.96 21.14 20.61
CA TYR A 185 -12.91 22.03 21.10
C TYR A 185 -11.97 21.34 22.08
N LEU A 186 -12.53 20.56 23.02
CA LEU A 186 -11.74 19.85 24.00
C LEU A 186 -10.84 18.80 23.32
N GLU A 187 -11.37 18.04 22.36
CA GLU A 187 -10.59 17.08 21.56
C GLU A 187 -9.48 17.80 20.78
N TYR A 188 -9.79 18.90 20.06
CA TYR A 188 -8.80 19.69 19.32
C TYR A 188 -7.66 20.22 20.19
N ILE A 189 -7.95 20.71 21.41
CA ILE A 189 -6.94 21.27 22.32
C ILE A 189 -6.12 20.17 23.02
N SER A 190 -6.77 19.05 23.37
CA SER A 190 -6.14 17.98 24.16
C SER A 190 -5.32 17.04 23.29
N ASP A 191 -5.80 16.73 22.09
CA ASP A 191 -5.17 15.84 21.11
C ASP A 191 -5.48 16.32 19.69
N TYR A 192 -4.68 17.28 19.23
CA TYR A 192 -4.80 17.86 17.92
C TYR A 192 -4.66 16.84 16.79
N GLU A 193 -3.74 15.86 16.92
CA GLU A 193 -3.47 14.91 15.84
C GLU A 193 -4.67 13.99 15.60
N THR A 194 -5.23 13.42 16.68
CA THR A 194 -6.42 12.57 16.58
C THR A 194 -7.61 13.33 16.03
N PHE A 195 -7.84 14.56 16.53
CA PHE A 195 -8.93 15.41 16.05
C PHE A 195 -8.81 15.67 14.54
N VAL A 196 -7.63 16.08 14.09
CA VAL A 196 -7.41 16.44 12.68
C VAL A 196 -7.54 15.23 11.76
N LYS A 197 -7.04 14.05 12.15
CA LYS A 197 -7.23 12.81 11.37
C LYS A 197 -8.71 12.50 11.18
N LYS A 198 -9.49 12.51 12.28
CA LYS A 198 -10.94 12.33 12.26
C LYS A 198 -11.65 13.38 11.38
N TRP A 199 -11.20 14.63 11.43
CA TRP A 199 -11.76 15.70 10.58
C TRP A 199 -11.48 15.45 9.10
N ILE A 200 -10.25 15.05 8.74
CA ILE A 200 -9.87 14.69 7.37
C ILE A 200 -10.70 13.51 6.89
N ASP A 201 -10.84 12.46 7.69
CA ASP A 201 -11.64 11.29 7.35
C ASP A 201 -13.09 11.66 7.04
N ASN A 202 -13.71 12.51 7.87
CA ASN A 202 -15.06 13.01 7.61
C ASN A 202 -15.13 13.84 6.31
N CYS A 203 -14.13 14.68 6.03
CA CYS A 203 -14.08 15.42 4.77
C CYS A 203 -14.01 14.50 3.55
N ILE A 204 -13.22 13.41 3.63
CA ILE A 204 -13.15 12.41 2.56
C ILE A 204 -14.53 11.76 2.40
N LEU A 205 -15.16 11.31 3.49
CA LEU A 205 -16.48 10.66 3.46
C LEU A 205 -17.59 11.57 2.90
N GLU A 206 -17.57 12.86 3.20
CA GLU A 206 -18.56 13.82 2.71
C GLU A 206 -18.37 14.18 1.23
N LYS A 207 -17.13 14.23 0.76
CA LYS A 207 -16.79 14.78 -0.56
C LYS A 207 -16.53 13.72 -1.63
N CYS A 208 -16.13 12.51 -1.25
CA CYS A 208 -15.77 11.46 -2.19
C CYS A 208 -16.88 10.42 -2.33
N ASP A 209 -17.42 10.28 -3.54
CA ASP A 209 -18.17 9.09 -3.91
C ASP A 209 -17.20 7.96 -4.24
N PHE A 210 -16.88 7.14 -3.23
CA PHE A 210 -15.95 6.03 -3.37
C PHE A 210 -16.38 5.03 -4.43
N HIS A 211 -17.68 4.75 -4.57
CA HIS A 211 -18.16 3.81 -5.58
C HIS A 211 -17.94 4.35 -6.99
N HIS A 212 -18.19 5.65 -7.19
CA HIS A 212 -17.94 6.30 -8.46
C HIS A 212 -16.44 6.29 -8.82
N LEU A 213 -15.58 6.68 -7.88
CA LEU A 213 -14.12 6.65 -8.07
C LEU A 213 -13.63 5.24 -8.39
N GLN A 214 -14.07 4.24 -7.60
CA GLN A 214 -13.70 2.85 -7.83
C GLN A 214 -14.12 2.37 -9.23
N SER A 215 -15.34 2.69 -9.65
CA SER A 215 -15.86 2.33 -10.97
C SER A 215 -15.05 2.97 -12.11
N ILE A 216 -14.67 4.25 -11.98
CA ILE A 216 -13.82 4.93 -12.97
C ILE A 216 -12.45 4.25 -13.08
N ILE A 217 -11.79 4.01 -11.93
CA ILE A 217 -10.46 3.41 -11.88
C ILE A 217 -10.49 2.02 -12.52
N LEU A 218 -11.45 1.18 -12.10
CA LEU A 218 -11.58 -0.18 -12.60
C LEU A 218 -11.87 -0.19 -14.10
N SER A 219 -12.79 0.66 -14.58
CA SER A 219 -13.11 0.76 -16.00
C SER A 219 -11.89 1.19 -16.82
N ASN A 220 -11.08 2.12 -16.31
CA ASN A 220 -9.86 2.56 -16.98
C ASN A 220 -8.81 1.44 -17.07
N ILE A 221 -8.64 0.64 -16.01
CA ILE A 221 -7.74 -0.52 -16.03
C ILE A 221 -8.26 -1.57 -17.01
N THR A 222 -9.54 -1.94 -16.91
CA THR A 222 -10.16 -2.95 -17.79
C THR A 222 -10.10 -2.55 -19.26
N LYS A 223 -10.33 -1.28 -19.59
CA LYS A 223 -10.17 -0.76 -20.97
C LYS A 223 -8.75 -0.93 -21.50
N LYS A 224 -7.73 -0.70 -20.66
CA LYS A 224 -6.32 -0.92 -21.05
C LYS A 224 -6.03 -2.39 -21.33
N ILE A 225 -6.53 -3.29 -20.49
CA ILE A 225 -6.39 -4.73 -20.69
C ILE A 225 -7.09 -5.15 -21.98
N LYS A 226 -8.35 -4.76 -22.20
CA LYS A 226 -9.10 -5.06 -23.43
C LYS A 226 -8.40 -4.55 -24.69
N ARG A 227 -7.82 -3.35 -24.62
CA ARG A 227 -7.01 -2.81 -25.72
C ARG A 227 -5.79 -3.69 -25.99
N PHE A 228 -5.07 -4.11 -24.96
CA PHE A 228 -3.92 -5.00 -25.09
C PHE A 228 -4.31 -6.36 -25.68
N LEU A 229 -5.39 -6.97 -25.19
CA LEU A 229 -5.91 -8.26 -25.68
C LEU A 229 -6.20 -8.23 -27.19
N ASN A 230 -6.70 -7.10 -27.69
CA ASN A 230 -7.07 -6.90 -29.08
C ASN A 230 -5.92 -6.42 -29.99
N GLU A 231 -4.69 -6.35 -29.50
CA GLU A 231 -3.55 -5.98 -30.34
C GLU A 231 -3.24 -7.07 -31.39
N PRO A 232 -2.89 -6.71 -32.64
CA PRO A 232 -2.57 -7.70 -33.68
C PRO A 232 -1.45 -8.68 -33.29
N ARG A 233 -0.61 -8.33 -32.31
CA ARG A 233 0.51 -9.13 -31.80
C ARG A 233 0.08 -10.24 -30.83
N THR A 234 -1.16 -10.28 -30.37
CA THR A 234 -1.67 -11.32 -29.46
C THR A 234 -2.14 -12.58 -30.19
N PHE A 235 -2.55 -12.46 -31.45
CA PHE A 235 -3.08 -13.58 -32.26
C PHE A 235 -2.06 -14.53 -32.89
N PRO A 236 -0.77 -14.18 -33.08
CA PRO A 236 0.24 -15.11 -33.60
C PRO A 236 0.69 -16.19 -32.61
N PHE A 237 0.36 -16.07 -31.32
CA PHE A 237 0.77 -17.07 -30.32
C PHE A 237 0.08 -18.41 -30.60
N GLN A 238 0.85 -19.49 -30.48
CA GLN A 238 0.35 -20.87 -30.63
C GLN A 238 0.10 -21.53 -29.27
N LYS A 239 0.72 -20.98 -28.21
CA LYS A 239 0.70 -21.50 -26.84
C LYS A 239 0.09 -20.46 -25.91
N VAL A 240 -0.67 -20.94 -24.94
CA VAL A 240 -1.27 -20.10 -23.91
C VAL A 240 -0.18 -19.56 -22.99
N SER A 241 0.84 -20.36 -22.70
CA SER A 241 1.98 -19.90 -21.88
C SER A 241 2.67 -18.66 -22.46
N ASP A 242 2.96 -18.68 -23.75
CA ASP A 242 3.66 -17.60 -24.45
C ASP A 242 2.81 -16.32 -24.46
N PHE A 243 1.50 -16.48 -24.70
CA PHE A 243 0.54 -15.39 -24.60
C PHE A 243 0.48 -14.79 -23.19
N LEU A 244 0.45 -15.62 -22.15
CA LEU A 244 0.37 -15.14 -20.76
C LEU A 244 1.64 -14.45 -20.30
N GLU A 245 2.81 -14.93 -20.72
CA GLU A 245 4.05 -14.20 -20.50
C GLU A 245 4.02 -12.82 -21.19
N HIS A 246 3.52 -12.77 -22.42
CA HIS A 246 3.38 -11.52 -23.15
C HIS A 246 2.41 -10.56 -22.45
N LEU A 247 1.27 -11.06 -21.99
CA LEU A 247 0.29 -10.32 -21.21
C LEU A 247 0.90 -9.74 -19.93
N LYS A 248 1.61 -10.58 -19.16
CA LYS A 248 2.28 -10.15 -17.93
C LYS A 248 3.33 -9.09 -18.16
N LYS A 249 4.15 -9.25 -19.20
CA LYS A 249 5.17 -8.25 -19.59
C LYS A 249 4.53 -6.95 -20.06
N GLY A 250 3.48 -7.04 -20.88
CA GLY A 250 2.77 -5.88 -21.44
C GLY A 250 1.99 -5.08 -20.40
N LEU A 251 1.43 -5.73 -19.39
CA LEU A 251 0.64 -5.08 -18.34
C LEU A 251 1.45 -4.67 -17.12
N ARG A 252 2.74 -4.99 -17.01
CA ARG A 252 3.55 -4.79 -15.78
C ARG A 252 3.47 -3.38 -15.16
N THR A 253 3.29 -2.34 -15.98
CA THR A 253 3.15 -0.95 -15.51
C THR A 253 1.75 -0.63 -14.98
N ASP A 254 0.74 -1.33 -15.48
CA ASP A 254 -0.68 -1.06 -15.25
C ASP A 254 -1.35 -2.06 -14.31
N LEU A 255 -0.85 -3.30 -14.24
CA LEU A 255 -1.39 -4.40 -13.46
C LEU A 255 -0.27 -5.42 -13.16
N VAL A 256 -0.07 -5.76 -11.88
CA VAL A 256 0.88 -6.80 -11.48
C VAL A 256 0.15 -8.14 -11.45
N LEU A 257 0.54 -9.07 -12.32
CA LEU A 257 0.05 -10.44 -12.29
C LEU A 257 0.99 -11.33 -11.49
N SER A 258 0.42 -12.27 -10.75
CA SER A 258 1.14 -13.24 -9.92
C SER A 258 2.16 -14.07 -10.72
N ASP A 259 3.14 -14.65 -10.03
CA ASP A 259 4.12 -15.58 -10.63
C ASP A 259 3.58 -17.02 -10.73
N ASP A 260 2.52 -17.36 -9.99
CA ASP A 260 1.90 -18.69 -10.00
C ASP A 260 1.04 -19.00 -11.25
N MET A 261 1.15 -18.18 -12.32
CA MET A 261 0.40 -18.35 -13.58
C MET A 261 0.73 -19.65 -14.29
N ASP A 262 1.93 -20.21 -14.07
CA ASP A 262 2.35 -21.47 -14.71
C ASP A 262 1.40 -22.62 -14.38
N LEU A 263 0.72 -22.56 -13.23
CA LEU A 263 -0.36 -23.47 -12.83
C LEU A 263 -1.51 -23.49 -13.85
N PHE A 264 -1.80 -22.35 -14.49
CA PHE A 264 -2.83 -22.25 -15.52
C PHE A 264 -2.41 -22.92 -16.84
N CYS A 265 -1.11 -22.99 -17.11
CA CYS A 265 -0.53 -23.49 -18.36
C CYS A 265 -0.40 -25.02 -18.41
N LEU A 266 -0.91 -25.75 -17.41
CA LEU A 266 -0.85 -27.22 -17.35
C LEU A 266 -1.49 -27.93 -18.57
N LYS A 267 -2.35 -27.25 -19.34
CA LYS A 267 -2.84 -27.70 -20.65
C LYS A 267 -2.62 -26.60 -21.70
N ASP A 268 -1.59 -26.71 -22.51
CA ASP A 268 -1.13 -25.64 -23.42
C ASP A 268 -1.83 -25.62 -24.80
N GLU A 269 -2.88 -26.43 -24.96
CA GLU A 269 -3.66 -26.53 -26.20
C GLU A 269 -4.91 -25.66 -26.09
N ALA A 270 -4.94 -24.51 -26.77
CA ALA A 270 -6.15 -23.71 -26.96
C ALA A 270 -6.05 -22.88 -28.24
N ASN A 271 -7.19 -22.65 -28.90
CA ASN A 271 -7.29 -21.60 -29.90
C ASN A 271 -7.16 -20.23 -29.21
N ILE A 272 -5.97 -19.61 -29.31
CA ILE A 272 -5.67 -18.33 -28.64
C ILE A 272 -6.68 -17.24 -29.01
N LYS A 273 -7.14 -17.20 -30.27
CA LYS A 273 -8.13 -16.21 -30.69
C LYS A 273 -9.47 -16.39 -29.97
N GLU A 274 -9.90 -17.63 -29.82
CA GLU A 274 -11.12 -17.97 -29.07
C GLU A 274 -10.96 -17.69 -27.59
N PHE A 275 -9.82 -18.08 -27.01
CA PHE A 275 -9.49 -17.83 -25.61
C PHE A 275 -9.47 -16.33 -25.29
N VAL A 276 -8.81 -15.51 -26.11
CA VAL A 276 -8.77 -14.05 -25.96
C VAL A 276 -10.17 -13.45 -26.03
N GLY A 277 -11.02 -13.89 -26.97
CA GLY A 277 -12.40 -13.41 -27.07
C GLY A 277 -13.26 -13.78 -25.86
N ASN A 278 -13.06 -14.97 -25.29
CA ASN A 278 -13.73 -15.39 -24.06
C ASN A 278 -13.17 -14.67 -22.82
N LEU A 279 -11.87 -14.39 -22.79
CA LEU A 279 -11.20 -13.64 -21.74
C LEU A 279 -11.71 -12.20 -21.68
N GLU A 280 -11.89 -11.53 -22.81
CA GLU A 280 -12.47 -10.19 -22.87
C GLU A 280 -13.90 -10.13 -22.31
N LYS A 281 -14.73 -11.12 -22.66
CA LYS A 281 -16.09 -11.24 -22.14
C LYS A 281 -16.08 -11.49 -20.63
N SER A 282 -15.31 -12.48 -20.17
CA SER A 282 -15.22 -12.82 -18.74
C SER A 282 -14.63 -11.68 -17.91
N LEU A 283 -13.68 -10.90 -18.46
CA LEU A 283 -13.17 -9.69 -17.82
C LEU A 283 -14.26 -8.64 -17.62
N SER A 284 -15.22 -8.54 -18.55
CA SER A 284 -16.38 -7.64 -18.39
C SER A 284 -17.31 -8.11 -17.27
N ASP A 285 -17.54 -9.41 -17.17
CA ASP A 285 -18.33 -10.00 -16.07
C ASP A 285 -17.63 -9.77 -14.73
N THR A 286 -16.30 -9.94 -14.68
CA THR A 286 -15.47 -9.71 -13.50
C THR A 286 -15.50 -8.24 -13.06
N GLU A 287 -15.43 -7.30 -14.00
CA GLU A 287 -15.57 -5.87 -13.73
C GLU A 287 -16.93 -5.57 -13.07
N ALA A 288 -18.02 -6.13 -13.61
CA ALA A 288 -19.36 -5.95 -13.06
C ALA A 288 -19.51 -6.60 -11.67
N GLU A 289 -18.94 -7.78 -11.46
CA GLU A 289 -18.94 -8.49 -10.18
C GLU A 289 -18.23 -7.68 -9.10
N ILE A 290 -17.01 -7.18 -9.38
CA ILE A 290 -16.25 -6.33 -8.45
C ILE A 290 -17.06 -5.08 -8.08
N ILE A 291 -17.65 -4.40 -9.07
CA ILE A 291 -18.47 -3.21 -8.81
C ILE A 291 -19.70 -3.54 -7.94
N SER A 292 -20.31 -4.71 -8.14
CA SER A 292 -21.46 -5.13 -7.35
C SER A 292 -21.08 -5.48 -5.91
N GLU A 293 -19.96 -6.19 -5.72
CA GLU A 293 -19.42 -6.53 -4.40
C GLU A 293 -19.06 -5.28 -3.60
N MET A 294 -18.58 -4.23 -4.27
CA MET A 294 -18.23 -2.97 -3.63
C MET A 294 -19.43 -2.16 -3.13
N LYS A 295 -20.63 -2.39 -3.66
CA LYS A 295 -21.87 -1.70 -3.23
C LYS A 295 -22.54 -2.33 -2.01
N ALA A 296 -22.14 -3.55 -1.64
CA ALA A 296 -22.73 -4.34 -0.56
C ALA A 296 -22.04 -4.03 0.77
#